data_AF-A0A2E1VXB3-F1
#
_entry.id   AF-A0A2E1VXB3-F1
#
_cell.length_a   1.000
_cell.length_b   1.000
_cell.length_c   1.000
_cell.angle_alpha   90.00
_cell.angle_beta   90.00
_cell.angle_gamma   90.00
#
_symmetry.space_group_name_H-M   'P 1'
#
loop_
_entity.id
_entity.type
_entity.pdbx_description
1 polymer ?
#
loop_
_entity_poly.entity_id
_entity_poly.type
_entity_poly.pdbx_seq_one_letter_code
_entity_poly.pdbx_strand_id
1 'polypeptide(L)'
;MRNPVNADYRCPFMASICTKTNHQIGDPVPVCSLYRRGVKREEGAPPICICPNRFFEADVVGDVIRECWGRDPHGEIRTAHEVRLDKFGKVDLVIAELYDNGGEIRRFLPVEIQAVDITGTYRPYYEALVESRVSEKASYGFNWANVRKRFITQLVSKGAICSRWDTKIVAVVQEDLFEKFQEHAEFTEARIDQANVVFLTYQFTRSAADDRWGLQFSRVFPTTHGSLMTASLYERVPARAEFERKIIERMDL
;
A
#
# COMPACT_ATOMS: atom_id res chain seq x y z
N MET A 1 6.24 -19.87 -8.05
CA MET A 1 6.28 -18.56 -8.73
C MET A 1 6.63 -18.85 -10.18
N ARG A 2 5.78 -18.52 -11.17
CA ARG A 2 6.27 -18.51 -12.56
C ARG A 2 7.36 -17.44 -12.59
N ASN A 3 8.60 -17.83 -12.89
CA ASN A 3 9.66 -16.84 -13.09
C ASN A 3 9.14 -15.91 -14.19
N PRO A 4 8.90 -14.60 -13.92
CA PRO A 4 8.27 -13.77 -14.92
C PRO A 4 9.19 -13.55 -16.13
N VAL A 5 10.49 -13.81 -16.00
CA VAL A 5 11.41 -13.96 -17.14
C VAL A 5 10.90 -15.00 -18.14
N ASN A 6 10.34 -16.11 -17.68
CA ASN A 6 9.78 -17.18 -18.53
C ASN A 6 8.40 -16.83 -19.11
N ALA A 7 7.88 -15.64 -18.83
CA ALA A 7 6.60 -15.13 -19.30
C ALA A 7 6.73 -13.71 -19.88
N ASP A 8 7.88 -13.40 -20.50
CA ASP A 8 8.19 -12.10 -21.10
C ASP A 8 7.92 -10.91 -20.17
N TYR A 9 8.21 -11.11 -18.88
CA TYR A 9 8.01 -10.15 -17.79
C TYR A 9 6.56 -9.66 -17.63
N ARG A 10 5.57 -10.41 -18.12
CA ARG A 10 4.15 -10.06 -17.94
C ARG A 10 3.77 -10.08 -16.47
N CYS A 11 3.14 -9.00 -16.03
CA CYS A 11 2.59 -8.94 -14.68
C CYS A 11 1.38 -9.88 -14.61
N PRO A 12 1.28 -10.77 -13.61
CA PRO A 12 0.10 -11.64 -13.47
C PRO A 12 -1.13 -10.91 -12.92
N PHE A 13 -0.95 -9.70 -12.38
CA PHE A 13 -1.99 -8.91 -11.72
C PHE A 13 -2.45 -7.72 -12.59
N MET A 14 -1.75 -7.47 -13.70
CA MET A 14 -2.06 -6.39 -14.63
C MET A 14 -2.03 -6.94 -16.04
N ALA A 15 -2.85 -6.42 -16.94
CA ALA A 15 -2.83 -6.79 -18.35
C ALA A 15 -1.66 -6.14 -19.13
N SER A 16 -0.47 -6.04 -18.51
CA SER A 16 0.70 -5.33 -19.05
C SER A 16 2.04 -5.96 -18.63
N ILE A 17 3.12 -5.51 -19.25
CA ILE A 17 4.49 -5.84 -18.82
C ILE A 17 4.73 -5.22 -17.45
N CYS A 18 5.50 -5.90 -16.60
CA CYS A 18 5.87 -5.39 -15.29
C CYS A 18 6.51 -3.99 -15.41
N THR A 19 5.91 -3.02 -14.72
CA THR A 19 6.36 -1.62 -14.72
C THR A 19 7.54 -1.38 -13.76
N LYS A 20 7.90 -2.37 -12.96
CA LYS A 20 8.99 -2.27 -11.99
C LYS A 20 10.31 -2.48 -12.73
N THR A 21 10.98 -1.37 -13.05
CA THR A 21 12.23 -1.35 -13.82
C THR A 21 13.37 -0.74 -13.02
N ASN A 22 14.57 -0.73 -13.59
CA ASN A 22 15.72 -0.02 -13.07
C ASN A 22 15.82 1.40 -13.67
N HIS A 23 16.21 2.40 -12.87
CA HIS A 23 16.43 3.79 -13.30
C HIS A 23 17.57 3.95 -14.32
N GLN A 24 18.47 2.97 -14.44
CA GLN A 24 19.71 3.07 -15.22
C GLN A 24 19.67 2.41 -16.61
N ILE A 25 18.49 2.13 -17.17
CA ILE A 25 18.29 1.33 -18.41
C ILE A 25 18.38 -0.16 -18.07
N GLY A 26 17.24 -0.87 -18.00
CA GLY A 26 17.29 -2.31 -17.76
C GLY A 26 15.91 -2.96 -17.69
N ASP A 27 15.91 -4.24 -18.04
CA ASP A 27 14.76 -5.13 -18.06
C ASP A 27 13.94 -5.09 -16.76
N PRO A 28 12.63 -5.42 -16.82
CA PRO A 28 11.81 -5.45 -15.62
C PRO A 28 12.39 -6.37 -14.53
N VAL A 29 12.23 -5.94 -13.28
CA VAL A 29 12.63 -6.69 -12.08
C VAL A 29 11.35 -7.02 -11.28
N PRO A 30 10.65 -8.11 -11.65
CA PRO A 30 9.28 -8.41 -11.25
C PRO A 30 9.18 -9.01 -9.84
N VAL A 31 9.82 -8.37 -8.86
CA VAL A 31 9.77 -8.74 -7.45
C VAL A 31 8.69 -7.91 -6.75
N CYS A 32 7.57 -8.58 -6.44
CA CYS A 32 6.39 -7.94 -5.85
C CYS A 32 6.38 -7.97 -4.32
N SER A 33 7.16 -8.85 -3.68
CA SER A 33 7.19 -9.02 -2.23
C SER A 33 8.55 -9.54 -1.76
N LEU A 34 8.93 -9.20 -0.52
CA LEU A 34 10.19 -9.62 0.10
C LEU A 34 9.95 -10.14 1.52
N TYR A 35 10.76 -11.09 1.96
CA TYR A 35 10.75 -11.50 3.37
C TYR A 35 11.51 -10.51 4.25
N ARG A 36 11.16 -10.48 5.54
CA ARG A 36 11.97 -9.79 6.54
C ARG A 36 13.35 -10.44 6.61
N ARG A 37 14.39 -9.64 6.84
CA ARG A 37 15.76 -10.16 6.97
C ARG A 37 15.83 -11.19 8.10
N GLY A 38 16.42 -12.34 7.80
CA GLY A 38 16.56 -13.44 8.77
C GLY A 38 15.37 -14.39 8.83
N VAL A 39 14.23 -14.05 8.22
CA VAL A 39 13.08 -14.96 8.12
C VAL A 39 13.27 -15.87 6.91
N LYS A 40 13.31 -17.18 7.15
CA LYS A 40 13.27 -18.18 6.07
C LYS A 40 11.84 -18.37 5.59
N ARG A 41 11.66 -18.68 4.30
CA ARG A 41 10.35 -19.03 3.72
C ARG A 41 9.64 -20.14 4.49
N GLU A 42 10.41 -21.06 5.06
CA GLU A 42 9.94 -22.22 5.83
C GLU A 42 9.43 -21.85 7.23
N GLU A 43 9.89 -20.73 7.79
CA GLU A 43 9.50 -20.22 9.12
C GLU A 43 8.09 -19.61 9.12
N GLY A 44 7.43 -19.54 7.96
CA GLY A 44 5.99 -19.31 7.84
C GLY A 44 5.52 -17.87 7.98
N ALA A 45 6.40 -16.90 8.27
CA ALA A 45 5.96 -15.50 8.34
C ALA A 45 5.61 -14.96 6.94
N PRO A 46 4.52 -14.18 6.79
CA PRO A 46 4.14 -13.60 5.51
C PRO A 46 5.21 -12.61 5.00
N PRO A 47 5.42 -12.54 3.68
CA PRO A 47 6.29 -11.53 3.10
C PRO A 47 5.65 -10.14 3.18
N ILE A 48 6.45 -9.11 2.91
CA ILE A 48 5.99 -7.72 2.77
C ILE A 48 5.82 -7.39 1.29
N CYS A 49 4.68 -6.82 0.94
CA CYS A 49 4.35 -6.32 -0.38
C CYS A 49 5.14 -5.05 -0.68
N ILE A 50 5.87 -5.05 -1.80
CA ILE A 50 6.70 -3.93 -2.27
C ILE A 50 6.32 -3.47 -3.69
N CYS A 51 5.12 -3.82 -4.13
CA CYS A 51 4.58 -3.47 -5.44
C CYS A 51 3.07 -3.23 -5.34
N PRO A 52 2.56 -2.02 -5.60
CA PRO A 52 1.12 -1.73 -5.52
C PRO A 52 0.28 -2.61 -6.45
N ASN A 53 0.81 -2.96 -7.63
CA ASN A 53 0.08 -3.82 -8.57
C ASN A 53 -0.25 -5.21 -7.99
N ARG A 54 0.44 -5.63 -6.91
CA ARG A 54 0.17 -6.90 -6.25
C ARG A 54 -1.25 -6.96 -5.64
N PHE A 55 -1.82 -5.82 -5.24
CA PHE A 55 -3.15 -5.77 -4.63
C PHE A 55 -4.27 -6.11 -5.61
N PHE A 56 -4.05 -5.98 -6.92
CA PHE A 56 -5.03 -6.38 -7.94
C PHE A 56 -5.20 -7.89 -8.10
N GLU A 57 -4.50 -8.70 -7.29
CA GLU A 57 -4.85 -10.12 -7.16
C GLU A 57 -6.12 -10.33 -6.33
N ALA A 58 -6.51 -9.35 -5.51
CA ALA A 58 -7.74 -9.35 -4.72
C ALA A 58 -8.85 -8.53 -5.41
N ASP A 59 -10.11 -8.75 -5.02
CA ASP A 59 -11.26 -7.98 -5.50
C ASP A 59 -11.37 -6.62 -4.79
N VAL A 60 -10.37 -5.76 -5.00
CA VAL A 60 -10.30 -4.44 -4.36
C VAL A 60 -11.56 -3.61 -4.63
N VAL A 61 -12.11 -3.70 -5.84
CA VAL A 61 -13.32 -2.94 -6.22
C VAL A 61 -14.53 -3.43 -5.45
N GLY A 62 -14.78 -4.75 -5.42
CA GLY A 62 -15.88 -5.34 -4.67
C GLY A 62 -15.75 -5.08 -3.17
N ASP A 63 -14.54 -5.15 -2.63
CA ASP A 63 -14.26 -4.88 -1.22
C ASP A 63 -14.52 -3.41 -0.87
N VAL A 64 -14.11 -2.46 -1.71
CA VAL A 64 -14.42 -1.04 -1.50
C VAL A 64 -15.93 -0.79 -1.54
N ILE A 65 -16.66 -1.40 -2.49
CA ILE A 65 -18.12 -1.23 -2.58
C ILE A 65 -18.79 -1.76 -1.31
N ARG A 66 -18.42 -2.97 -0.89
CA ARG A 66 -19.04 -3.63 0.27
C ARG A 66 -18.76 -2.88 1.58
N GLU A 67 -17.53 -2.43 1.80
CA GLU A 67 -17.12 -1.88 3.09
C GLU A 67 -17.24 -0.34 3.17
N CYS A 68 -17.15 0.38 2.05
CA CYS A 68 -17.06 1.85 2.04
C CYS A 68 -18.21 2.57 1.35
N TRP A 69 -19.00 1.88 0.51
CA TRP A 69 -20.13 2.52 -0.19
C TRP A 69 -21.25 2.88 0.79
N GLY A 70 -21.47 2.08 1.84
CA GLY A 70 -22.41 2.34 2.92
C GLY A 70 -23.88 2.08 2.59
N ARG A 71 -24.21 1.88 1.31
CA ARG A 71 -25.49 1.37 0.78
C ARG A 71 -25.19 0.62 -0.51
N ASP A 72 -26.07 -0.26 -0.95
CA ASP A 72 -25.91 -0.91 -2.24
C ASP A 72 -25.99 0.14 -3.38
N PRO A 73 -25.11 0.05 -4.39
CA PRO A 73 -25.27 0.84 -5.60
C PRO A 73 -26.62 0.59 -6.26
N HIS A 74 -27.21 1.64 -6.81
CA HIS A 74 -28.49 1.60 -7.53
C HIS A 74 -28.32 1.76 -9.04
N GLY A 75 -27.24 2.42 -9.46
CA GLY A 75 -26.85 2.64 -10.84
C GLY A 75 -25.62 1.84 -11.24
N GLU A 76 -25.15 2.13 -12.44
CA GLU A 76 -24.03 1.43 -13.04
C GLU A 76 -22.68 1.83 -12.41
N ILE A 77 -21.90 0.83 -11.99
CA ILE A 77 -20.53 1.03 -11.48
C ILE A 77 -19.52 1.04 -12.64
N ARG A 78 -18.60 2.01 -12.58
CA ARG A 78 -17.45 2.15 -13.47
C ARG A 78 -16.19 2.43 -12.66
N THR A 79 -15.05 2.02 -13.22
CA THR A 79 -13.73 2.33 -12.67
C THR A 79 -12.93 3.18 -13.65
N ALA A 80 -12.13 4.09 -13.11
CA ALA A 80 -11.16 4.88 -13.85
C ALA A 80 -9.82 4.82 -13.16
N HIS A 81 -8.76 4.46 -13.89
CA HIS A 81 -7.40 4.38 -13.37
C HIS A 81 -6.63 5.68 -13.64
N GLU A 82 -5.71 6.02 -12.75
CA GLU A 82 -4.75 7.13 -12.91
C GLU A 82 -5.39 8.51 -13.17
N VAL A 83 -6.53 8.79 -12.52
CA VAL A 83 -7.24 10.07 -12.68
C VAL A 83 -6.43 11.20 -12.05
N ARG A 84 -6.20 12.30 -12.80
CA ARG A 84 -5.45 13.46 -12.33
C ARG A 84 -6.33 14.70 -12.27
N LEU A 85 -6.26 15.42 -11.17
CA LEU A 85 -6.89 16.73 -11.00
C LEU A 85 -5.89 17.70 -10.37
N ASP A 86 -5.89 18.96 -10.84
CA ASP A 86 -5.05 19.99 -10.26
C ASP A 86 -5.34 20.17 -8.75
N LYS A 87 -4.30 20.42 -7.95
CA LYS A 87 -4.32 20.51 -6.48
C LYS A 87 -4.73 19.25 -5.70
N PHE A 88 -5.47 18.32 -6.30
CA PHE A 88 -5.79 17.01 -5.69
C PHE A 88 -4.70 15.97 -5.99
N GLY A 89 -4.01 16.12 -7.13
CA GLY A 89 -2.97 15.21 -7.59
C GLY A 89 -3.53 14.06 -8.43
N LYS A 90 -2.73 13.00 -8.57
CA LYS A 90 -3.11 11.74 -9.21
C LYS A 90 -3.74 10.82 -8.18
N VAL A 91 -4.80 10.11 -8.58
CA VAL A 91 -5.43 9.01 -7.84
C VAL A 91 -5.21 7.72 -8.62
N ASP A 92 -4.89 6.63 -7.93
CA ASP A 92 -4.60 5.35 -8.58
C ASP A 92 -5.84 4.73 -9.24
N LEU A 93 -6.97 4.76 -8.52
CA LEU A 93 -8.24 4.20 -8.96
C LEU A 93 -9.39 5.06 -8.45
N VAL A 94 -10.40 5.30 -9.27
CA VAL A 94 -11.68 5.90 -8.86
C VAL A 94 -12.77 4.90 -9.19
N ILE A 95 -13.59 4.57 -8.20
CA ILE A 95 -14.82 3.79 -8.38
C ILE A 95 -15.97 4.79 -8.40
N ALA A 96 -16.73 4.84 -9.49
CA ALA A 96 -17.81 5.79 -9.69
C ALA A 96 -19.10 5.05 -10.02
N GLU A 97 -20.20 5.58 -9.50
CA GLU A 97 -21.55 5.19 -9.87
C GLU A 97 -22.15 6.27 -10.77
N LEU A 98 -22.74 5.85 -11.88
CA LEU A 98 -23.37 6.74 -12.84
C LEU A 98 -24.88 6.83 -12.57
N TYR A 99 -25.47 7.97 -12.93
CA TYR A 99 -26.92 8.05 -13.11
C TYR A 99 -27.36 7.25 -14.34
N ASP A 100 -28.63 6.82 -14.38
CA ASP A 100 -29.21 6.02 -15.46
C ASP A 100 -29.14 6.70 -16.84
N ASN A 101 -28.97 8.03 -16.87
CA ASN A 101 -28.82 8.80 -18.10
C ASN A 101 -27.43 8.65 -18.77
N GLY A 102 -26.48 7.93 -18.16
CA GLY A 102 -25.24 7.53 -18.80
C GLY A 102 -24.33 8.70 -19.16
N GLY A 103 -23.98 9.54 -18.19
CA GLY A 103 -23.06 10.67 -18.42
C GLY A 103 -22.68 11.47 -17.18
N GLU A 104 -23.47 11.35 -16.11
CA GLU A 104 -23.24 12.07 -14.86
C GLU A 104 -22.84 11.12 -13.73
N ILE A 105 -21.85 11.54 -12.94
CA ILE A 105 -21.39 10.78 -11.77
C ILE A 105 -22.32 11.09 -10.60
N ARG A 106 -23.00 10.06 -10.09
CA ARG A 106 -23.86 10.13 -8.90
C ARG A 106 -23.05 10.15 -7.62
N ARG A 107 -22.02 9.32 -7.55
CA ARG A 107 -21.10 9.19 -6.41
C ARG A 107 -19.80 8.57 -6.87
N PHE A 108 -18.71 8.88 -6.18
CA PHE A 108 -17.43 8.25 -6.44
C PHE A 108 -16.63 8.07 -5.15
N LEU A 109 -15.72 7.10 -5.14
CA LEU A 109 -14.70 6.90 -4.12
C LEU A 109 -13.32 6.86 -4.80
N PRO A 110 -12.44 7.83 -4.52
CA PRO A 110 -11.02 7.73 -4.83
C PRO A 110 -10.37 6.63 -4.00
N VAL A 111 -9.48 5.85 -4.61
CA VAL A 111 -8.75 4.74 -4.02
C VAL A 111 -7.25 4.93 -4.29
N GLU A 112 -6.46 4.91 -3.22
CA GLU A 112 -4.99 4.96 -3.26
C GLU A 112 -4.43 3.62 -2.80
N ILE A 113 -3.46 3.08 -3.53
CA ILE A 113 -2.88 1.77 -3.23
C ILE A 113 -1.41 1.96 -2.87
N GLN A 114 -1.04 1.61 -1.63
CA GLN A 114 0.33 1.80 -1.16
C GLN A 114 0.97 0.48 -0.73
N ALA A 115 2.09 0.15 -1.37
CA ALA A 115 3.02 -0.89 -0.95
C ALA A 115 4.26 -0.28 -0.25
N VAL A 116 5.16 -1.14 0.23
CA VAL A 116 6.32 -0.69 1.01
C VAL A 116 7.51 -0.37 0.11
N ASP A 117 8.10 0.81 0.30
CA ASP A 117 9.39 1.16 -0.31
C ASP A 117 10.52 0.41 0.41
N ILE A 118 11.64 0.16 -0.27
CA ILE A 118 12.83 -0.44 0.34
C ILE A 118 14.01 0.54 0.40
N THR A 119 14.95 0.26 1.30
CA THR A 119 16.33 0.76 1.23
C THR A 119 17.25 -0.36 0.70
N GLY A 120 18.40 0.00 0.15
CA GLY A 120 19.31 -0.99 -0.45
C GLY A 120 18.74 -1.61 -1.73
N THR A 121 19.09 -2.86 -2.03
CA THR A 121 18.68 -3.54 -3.25
C THR A 121 18.63 -5.07 -3.10
N TYR A 122 17.66 -5.69 -3.77
CA TYR A 122 17.57 -7.14 -3.96
C TYR A 122 18.02 -7.57 -5.36
N ARG A 123 18.48 -6.64 -6.21
CA ARG A 123 18.81 -6.89 -7.61
C ARG A 123 19.88 -7.98 -7.81
N PRO A 124 21.05 -7.94 -7.13
CA PRO A 124 22.07 -8.96 -7.35
C PRO A 124 21.55 -10.38 -7.05
N TYR A 125 20.69 -10.50 -6.05
CA TYR A 125 20.03 -11.76 -5.72
C TYR A 125 19.03 -12.20 -6.79
N TYR A 126 18.22 -11.27 -7.31
CA TYR A 126 17.31 -11.55 -8.42
C TYR A 126 18.06 -12.00 -9.68
N GLU A 127 19.12 -11.29 -10.07
CA GLU A 127 19.95 -11.63 -11.24
C GLU A 127 20.59 -13.01 -11.08
N ALA A 128 21.18 -13.27 -9.91
CA ALA A 128 21.71 -14.59 -9.59
C ALA A 128 20.64 -15.69 -9.70
N LEU A 129 19.42 -15.46 -9.21
CA LEU A 129 18.32 -16.42 -9.36
C LEU A 129 17.94 -16.65 -10.82
N VAL A 130 17.86 -15.60 -11.65
CA VAL A 130 17.56 -15.71 -13.08
C VAL A 130 18.64 -16.49 -13.82
N GLU A 131 19.89 -16.24 -13.48
CA GLU A 131 21.07 -16.88 -14.08
C GLU A 131 21.44 -18.22 -13.40
N SER A 132 20.57 -18.74 -12.50
CA SER A 132 20.79 -19.98 -11.76
C SER A 132 22.09 -20.05 -10.94
N ARG A 133 22.58 -18.90 -10.45
CA ARG A 133 23.69 -18.76 -9.52
C ARG A 133 23.20 -18.76 -8.06
N VAL A 134 23.89 -19.49 -7.17
CA VAL A 134 23.38 -19.82 -5.83
C VAL A 134 24.05 -19.03 -4.68
N SER A 135 24.91 -18.05 -4.96
CA SER A 135 25.79 -17.46 -3.93
C SER A 135 25.48 -16.01 -3.50
N GLU A 136 24.57 -15.30 -4.16
CA GLU A 136 24.36 -13.88 -3.86
C GLU A 136 23.42 -13.66 -2.67
N LYS A 137 23.69 -12.60 -1.90
CA LYS A 137 22.79 -12.15 -0.82
C LYS A 137 22.15 -10.83 -1.21
N ALA A 138 20.84 -10.75 -1.02
CA ALA A 138 20.15 -9.48 -1.09
C ALA A 138 20.45 -8.62 0.15
N SER A 139 20.64 -7.32 -0.03
CA SER A 139 20.87 -6.38 1.08
C SER A 139 19.84 -5.26 0.98
N TYR A 140 18.75 -5.40 1.72
CA TYR A 140 17.66 -4.43 1.74
C TYR A 140 17.06 -4.29 3.14
N GLY A 141 16.38 -3.16 3.35
CA GLY A 141 15.49 -2.91 4.48
C GLY A 141 14.16 -2.38 3.98
N PHE A 142 13.12 -2.45 4.81
CA PHE A 142 11.83 -1.83 4.51
C PHE A 142 11.82 -0.38 5.01
N ASN A 143 11.52 0.56 4.13
CA ASN A 143 11.55 1.99 4.41
C ASN A 143 10.20 2.50 4.95
N TRP A 144 9.76 1.90 6.06
CA TRP A 144 8.48 2.20 6.72
C TRP A 144 8.30 3.69 6.97
N ALA A 145 9.35 4.35 7.48
CA ALA A 145 9.31 5.77 7.81
C ALA A 145 9.09 6.66 6.58
N ASN A 146 9.72 6.35 5.44
CA ASN A 146 9.51 7.10 4.21
C ASN A 146 8.09 6.93 3.67
N VAL A 147 7.60 5.68 3.64
CA VAL A 147 6.24 5.38 3.20
C VAL A 147 5.23 6.10 4.08
N ARG A 148 5.39 6.04 5.41
CA ARG A 148 4.53 6.75 6.37
C ARG A 148 4.49 8.25 6.10
N LYS A 149 5.66 8.91 6.04
CA LYS A 149 5.75 10.36 5.80
C LYS A 149 5.06 10.78 4.50
N ARG A 150 5.24 10.00 3.43
CA ARG A 150 4.64 10.31 2.12
C ARG A 150 3.14 10.01 2.08
N PHE A 151 2.74 8.83 2.54
CA PHE A 151 1.38 8.32 2.37
C PHE A 151 0.40 8.97 3.35
N ILE A 152 0.76 9.11 4.63
CA ILE A 152 -0.10 9.76 5.62
C ILE A 152 -0.35 11.23 5.24
N THR A 153 0.69 11.98 4.82
CA THR A 153 0.52 13.36 4.36
C THR A 153 -0.40 13.46 3.14
N GLN A 154 -0.30 12.51 2.19
CA GLN A 154 -1.24 12.45 1.06
C GLN A 154 -2.68 12.20 1.52
N LEU A 155 -2.90 11.24 2.44
CA LEU A 155 -4.22 10.94 2.98
C LEU A 155 -4.82 12.11 3.79
N VAL A 156 -4.00 12.83 4.54
CA VAL A 156 -4.44 14.05 5.24
C VAL A 156 -4.92 15.10 4.24
N SER A 157 -4.12 15.39 3.20
CA SER A 157 -4.45 16.40 2.19
C SER A 157 -5.67 16.01 1.35
N LYS A 158 -5.65 14.81 0.77
CA LYS A 158 -6.75 14.31 -0.09
C LYS A 158 -8.02 14.03 0.72
N GLY A 159 -7.90 13.53 1.95
CA GLY A 159 -9.03 13.32 2.85
C GLY A 159 -9.73 14.62 3.24
N ALA A 160 -8.98 15.71 3.44
CA ALA A 160 -9.57 17.03 3.67
C ALA A 160 -10.37 17.55 2.46
N ILE A 161 -9.88 17.27 1.24
CA ILE A 161 -10.60 17.61 0.00
C ILE A 161 -11.84 16.73 -0.16
N CYS A 162 -11.71 15.40 -0.01
CA CYS A 162 -12.82 14.46 -0.09
C CYS A 162 -13.94 14.79 0.91
N SER A 163 -13.57 15.20 2.13
CA SER A 163 -14.53 15.64 3.14
C SER A 163 -15.37 16.85 2.69
N ARG A 164 -14.84 17.74 1.85
CA ARG A 164 -15.58 18.89 1.30
C ARG A 164 -16.45 18.52 0.10
N TRP A 165 -16.14 17.41 -0.56
CA TRP A 165 -16.93 16.83 -1.64
C TRP A 165 -17.98 15.83 -1.15
N ASP A 166 -18.16 15.72 0.17
CA ASP A 166 -19.05 14.72 0.78
C ASP A 166 -18.73 13.28 0.33
N THR A 167 -17.43 13.00 0.17
CA THR A 167 -16.92 11.67 -0.17
C THR A 167 -15.77 11.26 0.74
N LYS A 168 -15.22 10.06 0.51
CA LYS A 168 -14.15 9.45 1.29
C LYS A 168 -13.03 9.02 0.35
N ILE A 169 -11.79 9.11 0.80
CA ILE A 169 -10.67 8.44 0.14
C ILE A 169 -10.43 7.09 0.80
N VAL A 170 -10.26 6.05 -0.02
CA VAL A 170 -9.95 4.70 0.46
C VAL A 170 -8.46 4.42 0.27
N ALA A 171 -7.80 3.99 1.33
CA ALA A 171 -6.39 3.65 1.36
C ALA A 171 -6.22 2.13 1.44
N VAL A 172 -5.76 1.52 0.35
CA VAL A 172 -5.50 0.08 0.26
C VAL A 172 -4.04 -0.20 0.62
N VAL A 173 -3.84 -0.97 1.69
CA VAL A 173 -2.50 -1.29 2.22
C VAL A 173 -2.42 -2.72 2.74
N GLN A 174 -1.20 -3.22 2.92
CA GLN A 174 -0.99 -4.46 3.65
C GLN A 174 -1.18 -4.20 5.15
N GLU A 175 -1.75 -5.17 5.86
CA GLU A 175 -1.91 -5.16 7.32
C GLU A 175 -0.62 -4.76 8.05
N ASP A 176 0.51 -5.39 7.71
CA ASP A 176 1.83 -5.09 8.28
C ASP A 176 2.25 -3.61 8.14
N LEU A 177 1.86 -2.94 7.04
CA LEU A 177 2.14 -1.52 6.84
C LEU A 177 1.21 -0.65 7.68
N PHE A 178 -0.06 -1.02 7.78
CA PHE A 178 -1.01 -0.32 8.64
C PHE A 178 -0.59 -0.39 10.12
N GLU A 179 -0.21 -1.58 10.60
CA GLU A 179 0.27 -1.75 11.98
C GLU A 179 1.46 -0.83 12.27
N LYS A 180 2.39 -0.69 11.31
CA LYS A 180 3.50 0.27 11.41
C LYS A 180 3.05 1.73 11.46
N PHE A 181 1.91 2.07 10.85
CA PHE A 181 1.33 3.40 11.01
C PHE A 181 0.78 3.61 12.42
N GLN A 182 0.01 2.66 12.95
CA GLN A 182 -0.58 2.75 14.29
C GLN A 182 0.49 2.71 15.41
N GLU A 183 1.53 1.89 15.26
CA GLU A 183 2.67 1.87 16.20
C GLU A 183 3.37 3.23 16.31
N HIS A 184 3.41 3.97 15.20
CA HIS A 184 4.09 5.27 15.12
C HIS A 184 3.20 6.42 15.62
N ALA A 185 1.93 6.41 15.22
CA ALA A 185 0.96 7.45 15.49
C ALA A 185 -0.43 6.80 15.68
N GLU A 186 -0.97 6.90 16.90
CA GLU A 186 -2.26 6.30 17.24
C GLU A 186 -3.41 7.19 16.77
N PHE A 187 -3.85 6.99 15.52
CA PHE A 187 -5.06 7.64 15.00
C PHE A 187 -6.29 6.79 15.31
N THR A 188 -7.39 7.48 15.61
CA THR A 188 -8.61 6.89 16.16
C THR A 188 -9.51 6.35 15.06
N GLU A 189 -10.18 5.24 15.35
CA GLU A 189 -11.23 4.70 14.51
C GLU A 189 -12.51 5.56 14.62
N ALA A 190 -13.15 5.82 13.49
CA ALA A 190 -14.42 6.52 13.40
C ALA A 190 -15.51 5.57 12.90
N ARG A 191 -16.78 5.97 13.02
CA ARG A 191 -17.86 5.28 12.30
C ARG A 191 -17.72 5.51 10.79
N ILE A 192 -18.09 4.53 9.98
CA ILE A 192 -17.95 4.62 8.51
C ILE A 192 -18.70 5.82 7.92
N ASP A 193 -19.85 6.21 8.48
CA ASP A 193 -20.65 7.36 8.06
C ASP A 193 -20.02 8.72 8.45
N GLN A 194 -19.07 8.72 9.38
CA GLN A 194 -18.33 9.90 9.83
C GLN A 194 -16.90 9.96 9.27
N ALA A 195 -16.45 8.90 8.59
CA ALA A 195 -15.12 8.81 8.03
C ALA A 195 -15.00 9.60 6.71
N ASN A 196 -13.83 10.20 6.49
CA ASN A 196 -13.42 10.77 5.20
C ASN A 196 -12.10 10.17 4.68
N VAL A 197 -11.47 9.31 5.49
CA VAL A 197 -10.38 8.42 5.09
C VAL A 197 -10.72 7.02 5.61
N VAL A 198 -10.63 6.00 4.76
CA VAL A 198 -10.90 4.61 5.17
C VAL A 198 -9.74 3.73 4.75
N PHE A 199 -9.11 3.02 5.68
CA PHE A 199 -8.12 2.02 5.34
C PHE A 199 -8.80 0.69 5.06
N LEU A 200 -8.52 0.10 3.91
CA LEU A 200 -8.82 -1.30 3.60
C LEU A 200 -7.51 -2.06 3.63
N THR A 201 -7.36 -2.95 4.60
CA THR A 201 -6.13 -3.71 4.77
C THR A 201 -6.26 -5.12 4.21
N TYR A 202 -5.14 -5.62 3.73
CA TYR A 202 -5.02 -6.97 3.19
C TYR A 202 -3.89 -7.70 3.89
N GLN A 203 -4.08 -8.98 4.15
CA GLN A 203 -3.06 -9.84 4.71
C GLN A 203 -2.65 -10.90 3.69
N PHE A 204 -1.38 -11.31 3.72
CA PHE A 204 -0.96 -12.47 2.96
C PHE A 204 -1.43 -13.74 3.68
N THR A 205 -2.21 -14.55 2.98
CA THR A 205 -2.56 -15.90 3.41
C THR A 205 -1.92 -16.92 2.47
N ARG A 206 -1.58 -18.09 3.02
CA ARG A 206 -0.91 -19.15 2.27
C ARG A 206 -1.98 -20.10 1.72
N SER A 207 -2.05 -20.19 0.40
CA SER A 207 -2.93 -21.11 -0.29
C SER A 207 -2.48 -22.56 -0.04
N ALA A 208 -3.41 -23.39 0.46
CA ALA A 208 -3.17 -24.81 0.69
C ALA A 208 -2.96 -25.61 -0.60
N ALA A 209 -3.46 -25.11 -1.75
CA ALA A 209 -3.43 -25.83 -3.02
C ALA A 209 -2.07 -25.77 -3.74
N ASP A 210 -1.32 -24.68 -3.56
CA ASP A 210 -0.11 -24.41 -4.34
C ASP A 210 1.03 -23.77 -3.54
N ASP A 211 0.86 -23.67 -2.22
CA ASP A 211 1.86 -23.14 -1.30
C ASP A 211 2.28 -21.68 -1.59
N ARG A 212 1.38 -20.90 -2.20
CA ARG A 212 1.63 -19.50 -2.56
C ARG A 212 0.98 -18.54 -1.57
N TRP A 213 1.66 -17.43 -1.33
CA TRP A 213 1.08 -16.28 -0.64
C TRP A 213 0.17 -15.52 -1.61
N GLY A 214 -1.07 -15.25 -1.19
CA GLY A 214 -2.01 -14.36 -1.86
C GLY A 214 -2.59 -13.35 -0.86
N LEU A 215 -2.85 -12.13 -1.32
CA LEU A 215 -3.52 -11.09 -0.54
C LEU A 215 -5.01 -11.41 -0.43
N GLN A 216 -5.50 -11.32 0.80
CA GLN A 216 -6.91 -11.41 1.12
C GLN A 216 -7.30 -10.22 1.97
N PHE A 217 -8.51 -9.71 1.74
CA PHE A 217 -9.10 -8.68 2.59
C PHE A 217 -9.01 -9.10 4.06
N SER A 218 -8.60 -8.16 4.91
CA SER A 218 -8.35 -8.38 6.34
C SER A 218 -9.30 -7.55 7.18
N ARG A 219 -9.18 -6.21 7.12
CA ARG A 219 -10.05 -5.32 7.86
C ARG A 219 -10.37 -4.02 7.12
N VAL A 220 -11.48 -3.41 7.51
CA VAL A 220 -11.80 -2.02 7.26
C VAL A 220 -11.48 -1.21 8.53
N PHE A 221 -10.87 -0.04 8.38
CA PHE A 221 -10.60 0.89 9.47
C PHE A 221 -10.98 2.31 9.03
N PRO A 222 -12.19 2.78 9.37
CA PRO A 222 -12.62 4.14 9.06
C PRO A 222 -11.94 5.15 10.00
N THR A 223 -11.51 6.29 9.49
CA THR A 223 -10.96 7.39 10.29
C THR A 223 -11.21 8.74 9.61
N THR A 224 -10.61 9.80 10.13
CA THR A 224 -10.69 11.15 9.57
C THR A 224 -9.30 11.70 9.28
N HIS A 225 -9.19 12.54 8.25
CA HIS A 225 -7.98 13.30 7.98
C HIS A 225 -7.54 14.13 9.19
N GLY A 226 -8.49 14.61 10.01
CA GLY A 226 -8.21 15.33 11.25
C GLY A 226 -7.55 14.45 12.30
N SER A 227 -8.02 13.20 12.47
CA SER A 227 -7.37 12.23 13.36
C SER A 227 -5.96 11.89 12.88
N LEU A 228 -5.77 11.64 11.58
CA LEU A 228 -4.45 11.40 10.99
C LEU A 228 -3.50 12.59 11.17
N MET A 229 -3.99 13.81 10.97
CA MET A 229 -3.21 15.03 11.15
C MET A 229 -2.78 15.21 12.60
N THR A 230 -3.72 15.11 13.54
CA THR A 230 -3.45 15.20 14.98
C THR A 230 -2.46 14.13 15.43
N ALA A 231 -2.66 12.86 15.04
CA ALA A 231 -1.77 11.77 15.40
C ALA A 231 -0.35 11.97 14.82
N SER A 232 -0.22 12.60 13.65
CA SER A 232 1.08 12.94 13.05
C SER A 232 1.81 14.08 13.75
N LEU A 233 1.11 14.90 14.55
CA LEU A 233 1.72 15.97 15.37
C LEU A 233 2.15 15.46 16.75
N TYR A 234 1.41 14.50 17.31
CA TYR A 234 1.67 13.91 18.63
C TYR A 234 2.31 12.52 18.53
N GLU A 235 3.29 12.38 17.63
CA GLU A 235 4.10 11.16 17.53
C GLU A 235 4.73 10.84 18.90
N ARG A 236 4.91 9.55 19.23
CA ARG A 236 5.54 9.14 20.49
C ARG A 236 6.92 9.80 20.62
N VAL A 237 7.03 10.77 21.54
CA VAL A 237 8.26 11.55 21.72
C VAL A 237 9.28 10.68 22.48
N PRO A 238 10.46 10.39 21.90
CA PRO A 238 11.50 9.67 22.62
C PRO A 238 12.00 10.49 23.80
N ALA A 239 12.47 9.81 24.85
CA ALA A 239 12.98 10.50 26.03
C ALA A 239 14.19 11.37 25.67
N ARG A 240 14.20 12.64 26.11
CA ARG A 240 15.33 13.55 25.90
C ARG A 240 16.66 12.93 26.35
N ALA A 241 16.67 12.26 27.50
CA ALA A 241 17.86 11.60 28.04
C ALA A 241 18.41 10.49 27.14
N GLU A 242 17.56 9.78 26.40
CA GLU A 242 18.01 8.78 25.42
C GLU A 242 18.74 9.43 24.25
N PHE A 243 18.22 10.55 23.76
CA PHE A 243 18.87 11.31 22.69
C PHE A 243 20.18 11.94 23.16
N GLU A 244 20.23 12.50 24.38
CA GLU A 244 21.45 13.01 24.99
C GLU A 244 22.53 11.94 25.12
N ARG A 245 22.17 10.73 25.57
CA ARG A 245 23.10 9.59 25.62
C ARG A 245 23.65 9.25 24.23
N LYS A 246 22.80 9.22 23.20
CA LYS A 246 23.21 8.97 21.80
C LYS A 246 24.16 10.06 21.27
N ILE A 247 23.96 11.31 21.68
CA ILE A 247 24.86 12.42 21.33
C ILE A 247 26.22 12.21 22.01
N ILE A 248 26.24 11.95 23.30
CA ILE A 248 27.46 11.69 24.10
C ILE A 248 28.25 10.51 23.49
N GLU A 249 27.59 9.38 23.24
CA GLU A 249 28.16 8.19 22.58
C GLU A 249 28.84 8.52 21.24
N ARG A 250 28.33 9.53 20.51
CA ARG A 250 28.83 9.92 19.19
C ARG A 250 29.86 11.06 19.26
N MET A 251 29.99 11.70 20.41
CA MET A 251 31.00 12.71 20.71
C MET A 251 32.23 12.13 21.41
N ASP A 252 32.26 10.81 21.66
CA ASP A 252 33.30 10.11 22.44
C ASP A 252 33.51 10.69 23.85
N LEU A 253 32.42 11.17 24.49
CA LEU A 253 32.39 11.71 25.85
C LEU A 253 31.90 10.70 26.88
#